data_AF-A0A966Y725-F1
#
_entry.id   AF-A0A966Y725-F1
#
_cell.length_a   1.000
_cell.length_b   1.000
_cell.length_c   1.000
_cell.angle_alpha   90.00
_cell.angle_beta   90.00
_cell.angle_gamma   90.00
#
_symmetry.space_group_name_H-M   'P 1'
#
loop_
_entity.id
_entity.type
_entity.pdbx_description
1 polymer ?
#
loop_
_entity_poly.entity_id
_entity_poly.type
_entity_poly.pdbx_seq_one_letter_code
_entity_poly.pdbx_strand_id
1 'polypeptide(L)'
;MDVHMRFVFLFIVFLFPRVGFAETIKGSHDTSIHLTYIAEFNEPWAIEHLDRQSILLTEKSGQMWRVDDAGNKTLIRGVPNVAYGGQGGLGDIKLHPDFAENRLIYFSAIASDDGGATRGAVVYRAEFTGDALENVQQIWRQDPFVSGMGHFGHKLAFSKDAATDRDVIFITSGDRQYMHPAQNYGTNIGKIVRIFDDGRTPKSNPYFSSPLPTKQIWSAGHRNPLGIALDPTGALWSVEMGPADGDELNLIKPARNYGWPIVSEGEHY
;
A
#
# COMPACT_ATOMS: atom_id res chain seq x y z
N MET A 1 56.34 43.18 -12.18
CA MET A 1 56.11 41.73 -12.20
C MET A 1 55.43 41.38 -10.88
N ASP A 2 54.11 41.51 -10.84
CA ASP A 2 53.31 41.14 -9.66
C ASP A 2 52.85 39.68 -9.82
N VAL A 3 53.28 38.83 -8.89
CA VAL A 3 52.88 37.43 -8.85
C VAL A 3 51.70 37.31 -7.89
N HIS A 4 50.50 37.16 -8.43
CA HIS A 4 49.31 36.84 -7.64
C HIS A 4 49.38 35.37 -7.18
N MET A 5 49.58 35.17 -5.88
CA MET A 5 49.52 33.87 -5.23
C MET A 5 48.04 33.48 -5.01
N ARG A 6 47.53 32.52 -5.80
CA ARG A 6 46.19 31.94 -5.62
C ARG A 6 46.26 30.82 -4.58
N PHE A 7 45.58 31.00 -3.45
CA PHE A 7 45.33 29.92 -2.49
C PHE A 7 44.16 29.05 -2.98
N VAL A 8 44.42 27.76 -3.19
CA VAL A 8 43.38 26.76 -3.42
C VAL A 8 43.02 26.15 -2.06
N PHE A 9 41.79 26.38 -1.60
CA PHE A 9 41.25 25.68 -0.43
C PHE A 9 40.72 24.32 -0.87
N LEU A 10 41.39 23.25 -0.41
CA LEU A 10 40.92 21.87 -0.57
C LEU A 10 39.92 21.57 0.54
N PHE A 11 38.62 21.52 0.23
CA PHE A 11 37.61 20.99 1.14
C PHE A 11 37.68 19.46 1.15
N ILE A 12 38.32 18.90 2.17
CA ILE A 12 38.23 17.46 2.44
C ILE A 12 36.91 17.23 3.19
N VAL A 13 35.91 16.72 2.48
CA VAL A 13 34.68 16.20 3.09
C VAL A 13 35.01 14.84 3.69
N PHE A 14 35.10 14.77 5.01
CA PHE A 14 35.13 13.48 5.71
C PHE A 14 33.72 12.88 5.69
N LEU A 15 33.51 11.91 4.80
CA LEU A 15 32.37 10.98 4.87
C LEU A 15 32.62 10.06 6.08
N PHE A 16 32.11 10.46 7.24
CA PHE A 16 32.00 9.53 8.37
C PHE A 16 30.92 8.50 8.04
N PRO A 17 31.18 7.19 8.17
CA PRO A 17 30.10 6.20 8.12
C PRO A 17 29.09 6.56 9.22
N ARG A 18 27.81 6.69 8.84
CA ARG A 18 26.72 6.79 9.82
C ARG A 18 26.67 5.48 10.57
N VAL A 19 27.34 5.42 11.72
CA VAL A 19 27.16 4.34 12.69
C VAL A 19 25.69 4.39 13.11
N GLY A 20 24.96 3.30 12.90
CA GLY A 20 23.56 3.22 13.30
C GLY A 20 23.44 3.52 14.79
N PHE A 21 22.79 4.62 15.14
CA PHE A 21 22.51 4.94 16.53
C PHE A 21 21.40 4.03 17.01
N ALA A 22 21.65 3.28 18.07
CA ALA A 22 20.60 2.65 18.84
C ALA A 22 20.05 3.68 19.81
N GLU A 23 18.78 4.07 19.63
CA GLU A 23 18.09 5.00 20.51
C GLU A 23 17.10 4.23 21.40
N THR A 24 16.93 4.65 22.65
CA THR A 24 15.90 4.09 23.53
C THR A 24 14.88 5.18 23.86
N ILE A 25 13.66 5.01 23.39
CA ILE A 25 12.52 5.84 23.76
C ILE A 25 11.92 5.25 25.04
N LYS A 26 11.89 6.04 26.12
CA LYS A 26 11.21 5.66 27.36
C LYS A 26 9.74 6.09 27.32
N GLY A 27 8.85 5.15 27.58
CA GLY A 27 7.42 5.40 27.73
C GLY A 27 7.06 5.87 29.14
N SER A 28 5.82 6.35 29.30
CA SER A 28 5.27 6.89 30.55
C SER A 28 4.96 5.84 31.63
N HIS A 29 5.08 4.55 31.32
CA HIS A 29 4.74 3.42 32.20
C HIS A 29 5.88 2.40 32.31
N ASP A 30 7.13 2.89 32.46
CA ASP A 30 8.34 2.06 32.53
C ASP A 30 8.53 1.11 31.33
N THR A 31 7.91 1.43 30.19
CA THR A 31 8.13 0.75 28.91
C THR A 31 9.29 1.39 28.17
N SER A 32 9.97 0.61 27.32
CA SER A 32 11.01 1.14 26.45
C SER A 32 10.90 0.56 25.04
N ILE A 33 11.08 1.43 24.04
CA ILE A 33 11.24 1.03 22.64
C ILE A 33 12.71 1.25 22.28
N HIS A 34 13.36 0.20 21.80
CA HIS A 34 14.71 0.28 21.25
C HIS A 34 14.62 0.44 19.74
N LEU A 35 15.12 1.57 19.24
CA LEU A 35 15.23 1.86 17.82
C LEU A 35 16.63 1.48 17.35
N THR A 36 16.70 0.73 16.25
CA THR A 36 17.96 0.44 15.56
C THR A 36 17.85 0.91 14.13
N TYR A 37 18.80 1.74 13.70
CA TYR A 37 18.90 2.13 12.31
C TYR A 37 19.39 0.95 11.46
N ILE A 38 18.63 0.59 10.42
CA ILE A 38 18.97 -0.48 9.47
C ILE A 38 19.42 0.11 8.13
N ALA A 39 18.56 0.86 7.45
CA ALA A 39 18.85 1.44 6.14
C ALA A 39 18.02 2.71 5.87
N GLU A 40 18.49 3.52 4.91
CA GLU A 40 17.84 4.74 4.44
C GLU A 40 17.23 4.53 3.04
N PHE A 41 16.06 5.11 2.83
CA PHE A 41 15.24 5.05 1.61
C PHE A 41 14.77 6.46 1.26
N ASN A 42 14.45 6.70 -0.01
CA ASN A 42 13.99 7.98 -0.49
C ASN A 42 12.49 8.21 -0.18
N GLU A 43 11.63 7.29 -0.61
CA GLU A 43 10.18 7.38 -0.39
C GLU A 43 9.57 6.01 -0.05
N PRO A 44 9.95 5.39 1.09
CA PRO A 44 9.42 4.08 1.48
C PRO A 44 7.92 4.13 1.73
N TRP A 45 7.18 3.09 1.30
CA TRP A 45 5.72 3.04 1.40
C TRP A 45 5.20 1.84 2.20
N ALA A 46 5.70 0.63 1.92
CA ALA A 46 5.34 -0.57 2.69
C ALA A 46 6.54 -1.50 2.88
N ILE A 47 6.42 -2.35 3.90
CA ILE A 47 7.33 -3.46 4.19
C ILE A 47 6.54 -4.75 4.37
N GLU A 48 7.16 -5.87 4.03
CA GLU A 48 6.64 -7.21 4.28
C GLU A 48 7.82 -8.14 4.62
N HIS A 49 7.70 -8.95 5.66
CA HIS A 49 8.74 -9.89 6.03
C HIS A 49 8.84 -11.00 4.98
N LEU A 50 10.01 -11.08 4.31
CA LEU A 50 10.27 -12.14 3.34
C LEU A 50 10.61 -13.46 4.04
N ASP A 51 11.42 -13.35 5.08
CA ASP A 51 11.84 -14.43 5.96
C ASP A 51 12.24 -13.84 7.33
N ARG A 52 12.98 -14.62 8.15
CA ARG A 52 13.41 -14.17 9.48
C ARG A 52 14.48 -13.07 9.48
N GLN A 53 15.17 -12.87 8.36
CA GLN A 53 16.39 -12.05 8.27
C GLN A 53 16.32 -11.01 7.15
N SER A 54 15.21 -10.94 6.43
CA SER A 54 15.02 -9.98 5.36
C SER A 54 13.57 -9.58 5.19
N ILE A 55 13.41 -8.34 4.72
CA ILE A 55 12.13 -7.76 4.34
C ILE A 55 12.14 -7.44 2.84
N LEU A 56 10.95 -7.42 2.25
CA LEU A 56 10.69 -6.66 1.03
C LEU A 56 10.20 -5.27 1.41
N LEU A 57 10.65 -4.26 0.69
CA LEU A 57 10.25 -2.86 0.87
C LEU A 57 9.90 -2.25 -0.48
N THR A 58 8.82 -1.48 -0.52
CA THR A 58 8.45 -0.69 -1.70
C THR A 58 8.79 0.78 -1.49
N GLU A 59 9.32 1.41 -2.52
CA GLU A 59 9.41 2.87 -2.63
C GLU A 59 8.43 3.38 -3.66
N LYS A 60 7.73 4.45 -3.30
CA LYS A 60 6.64 5.02 -4.09
C LYS A 60 7.05 5.36 -5.53
N SER A 61 8.32 5.69 -5.76
CA SER A 61 8.90 5.96 -7.09
C SER A 61 8.87 4.77 -8.06
N GLY A 62 8.60 3.54 -7.59
CA GLY A 62 8.51 2.34 -8.43
C GLY A 62 9.54 1.25 -8.12
N GLN A 63 10.38 1.44 -7.10
CA GLN A 63 11.42 0.48 -6.74
C GLN A 63 10.95 -0.47 -5.64
N MET A 64 11.31 -1.75 -5.78
CA MET A 64 11.13 -2.74 -4.71
C MET A 64 12.50 -3.29 -4.33
N TRP A 65 12.75 -3.41 -3.04
CA TRP A 65 14.02 -3.83 -2.47
C TRP A 65 13.84 -5.05 -1.59
N ARG A 66 14.77 -6.00 -1.66
CA ARG A 66 15.06 -6.90 -0.53
C ARG A 66 16.09 -6.23 0.37
N VAL A 67 15.84 -6.23 1.67
CA VAL A 67 16.70 -5.62 2.67
C VAL A 67 17.00 -6.65 3.73
N ASP A 68 18.28 -6.93 4.00
CA ASP A 68 18.70 -7.84 5.07
C ASP A 68 18.89 -7.11 6.42
N ASP A 69 19.08 -7.86 7.50
CA ASP A 69 19.32 -7.33 8.85
C ASP A 69 20.57 -6.43 8.96
N ALA A 70 21.52 -6.55 8.02
CA ALA A 70 22.70 -5.71 7.96
C ALA A 70 22.45 -4.39 7.18
N GLY A 71 21.25 -4.22 6.62
CA GLY A 71 20.87 -3.06 5.82
C GLY A 71 21.33 -3.10 4.36
N ASN A 72 21.83 -4.25 3.87
CA ASN A 72 22.15 -4.39 2.45
C ASN A 72 20.86 -4.41 1.63
N LYS A 73 20.84 -3.64 0.54
CA LYS A 73 19.67 -3.50 -0.34
C LYS A 73 19.94 -4.18 -1.69
N THR A 74 19.10 -5.12 -2.07
CA THR A 74 19.10 -5.73 -3.41
C THR A 74 17.84 -5.31 -4.16
N LEU A 75 18.00 -4.73 -5.35
CA LEU A 75 16.88 -4.30 -6.18
C LEU A 75 16.14 -5.51 -6.75
N ILE A 76 14.83 -5.56 -6.55
CA ILE A 76 13.96 -6.57 -7.15
C ILE A 76 13.62 -6.15 -8.59
N ARG A 77 13.89 -7.04 -9.54
CA ARG A 77 13.61 -6.82 -10.97
C ARG A 77 12.17 -7.24 -11.31
N GLY A 78 11.64 -6.73 -12.42
CA GLY A 78 10.33 -7.15 -12.94
C GLY A 78 9.14 -6.38 -12.37
N VAL A 79 9.36 -5.39 -11.50
CA VAL A 79 8.31 -4.44 -11.09
C VAL A 79 7.83 -3.65 -12.32
N PRO A 80 6.53 -3.64 -12.64
CA PRO A 80 5.99 -2.83 -13.74
C PRO A 80 6.20 -1.32 -13.50
N ASN A 81 6.17 -0.55 -14.59
CA ASN A 81 6.15 0.91 -14.48
C ASN A 81 4.93 1.38 -13.68
N VAL A 82 5.15 2.37 -12.81
CA VAL A 82 4.09 2.96 -11.98
C VAL A 82 3.82 4.40 -12.41
N ALA A 83 2.56 4.82 -12.33
CA ALA A 83 2.17 6.21 -12.51
C ALA A 83 2.45 6.99 -11.22
N TYR A 84 3.73 7.35 -11.04
CA TYR A 84 4.23 8.07 -9.87
C TYR A 84 3.77 9.53 -9.82
N GLY A 85 3.45 10.01 -8.61
CA GLY A 85 3.29 11.42 -8.26
C GLY A 85 2.06 11.71 -7.40
N GLY A 86 2.02 12.87 -6.75
CA GLY A 86 1.01 13.17 -5.73
C GLY A 86 1.07 12.13 -4.61
N GLN A 87 -0.02 11.42 -4.34
CA GLN A 87 -0.08 10.27 -3.42
C GLN A 87 0.13 8.92 -4.14
N GLY A 88 0.34 8.91 -5.45
CA GLY A 88 0.43 7.71 -6.26
C GLY A 88 1.86 7.22 -6.51
N GLY A 89 1.99 5.92 -6.77
CA GLY A 89 3.25 5.22 -6.93
C GLY A 89 3.11 3.71 -6.73
N LEU A 90 4.23 3.03 -6.47
CA LEU A 90 4.23 1.67 -5.93
C LEU A 90 3.74 1.69 -4.47
N GLY A 91 2.86 0.76 -4.13
CA GLY A 91 2.14 0.72 -2.86
C GLY A 91 2.48 -0.49 -2.02
N ASP A 92 1.45 -1.17 -1.54
CA ASP A 92 1.56 -2.24 -0.55
C ASP A 92 2.20 -3.50 -1.14
N ILE A 93 2.68 -4.38 -0.26
CA ILE A 93 3.18 -5.69 -0.62
C ILE A 93 2.75 -6.72 0.43
N LYS A 94 2.31 -7.90 -0.05
CA LYS A 94 1.93 -9.05 0.78
C LYS A 94 2.45 -10.33 0.17
N LEU A 95 2.95 -11.21 1.02
CA LEU A 95 3.21 -12.60 0.62
C LEU A 95 1.89 -13.37 0.61
N HIS A 96 1.77 -14.37 -0.26
CA HIS A 96 0.72 -15.37 -0.13
C HIS A 96 0.85 -16.11 1.22
N PRO A 97 -0.25 -16.51 1.89
CA PRO A 97 -0.17 -17.31 3.11
C PRO A 97 0.68 -18.58 2.98
N ASP A 98 0.60 -19.23 1.80
CA ASP A 98 1.40 -20.40 1.42
C ASP A 98 2.69 -20.05 0.63
N PHE A 99 3.26 -18.85 0.83
CA PHE A 99 4.43 -18.35 0.08
C PHE A 99 5.64 -19.30 0.06
N ALA A 100 5.85 -20.07 1.14
CA ALA A 100 6.93 -21.05 1.21
C ALA A 100 6.85 -22.10 0.09
N GLU A 101 5.63 -22.42 -0.35
CA GLU A 101 5.36 -23.45 -1.36
C GLU A 101 5.18 -22.85 -2.75
N ASN A 102 4.46 -21.74 -2.86
CA ASN A 102 4.05 -21.19 -4.16
C ASN A 102 4.82 -19.96 -4.62
N ARG A 103 5.63 -19.36 -3.74
CA ARG A 103 6.43 -18.16 -4.03
C ARG A 103 5.64 -16.96 -4.54
N LEU A 104 4.34 -16.90 -4.29
CA LEU A 104 3.48 -15.83 -4.80
C LEU A 104 3.54 -14.59 -3.91
N ILE A 105 3.73 -13.43 -4.54
CA ILE A 105 3.59 -12.13 -3.89
C ILE A 105 2.51 -11.30 -4.58
N TYR A 106 1.98 -10.36 -3.81
CA TYR A 106 0.96 -9.42 -4.23
C TYR A 106 1.45 -8.02 -3.93
N PHE A 107 1.32 -7.11 -4.88
CA PHE A 107 1.69 -5.72 -4.65
C PHE A 107 0.72 -4.79 -5.35
N SER A 108 0.45 -3.65 -4.72
CA SER A 108 -0.38 -2.62 -5.31
C SER A 108 0.48 -1.54 -5.96
N ALA A 109 -0.07 -0.89 -6.98
CA ALA A 109 0.56 0.23 -7.64
C ALA A 109 -0.49 1.17 -8.20
N ILE A 110 -0.07 2.36 -8.62
CA ILE A 110 -0.90 3.24 -9.44
C ILE A 110 -0.53 3.02 -10.90
N ALA A 111 -1.54 2.80 -11.73
CA ALA A 111 -1.40 2.65 -13.17
C ALA A 111 -2.13 3.78 -13.92
N SER A 112 -1.77 3.92 -15.19
CA SER A 112 -2.40 4.83 -16.14
C SER A 112 -2.29 4.22 -17.53
N ASP A 113 -3.38 4.30 -18.29
CA ASP A 113 -3.47 3.75 -19.65
C ASP A 113 -3.33 4.85 -20.74
N ASP A 114 -3.21 6.12 -20.33
CA ASP A 114 -3.35 7.30 -21.20
C ASP A 114 -2.24 8.34 -20.97
N GLY A 115 -1.05 7.88 -20.57
CA GLY A 115 0.09 8.76 -20.32
C GLY A 115 -0.05 9.65 -19.08
N GLY A 116 -0.94 9.30 -18.16
CA GLY A 116 -1.15 10.02 -16.90
C GLY A 116 -2.27 11.05 -16.93
N ALA A 117 -3.16 11.03 -17.93
CA ALA A 117 -4.36 11.86 -17.89
C ALA A 117 -5.35 11.33 -16.83
N THR A 118 -5.51 10.01 -16.76
CA THR A 118 -6.25 9.30 -15.72
C THR A 118 -5.38 8.26 -15.02
N ARG A 119 -5.68 8.01 -13.75
CA ARG A 119 -4.96 7.08 -12.88
C ARG A 119 -5.92 6.32 -11.98
N GLY A 120 -5.52 5.12 -11.58
CA GLY A 120 -6.18 4.39 -10.52
C GLY A 120 -5.27 3.33 -9.91
N ALA A 121 -5.66 2.85 -8.74
CA ALA A 121 -4.97 1.75 -8.08
C ALA A 121 -5.14 0.44 -8.86
N VAL A 122 -4.12 -0.39 -8.85
CA VAL A 122 -4.13 -1.75 -9.40
C VAL A 122 -3.44 -2.68 -8.41
N VAL A 123 -3.77 -3.97 -8.48
CA VAL A 123 -3.07 -5.02 -7.72
C VAL A 123 -2.55 -6.06 -8.69
N TYR A 124 -1.28 -6.39 -8.50
CA TYR A 124 -0.58 -7.43 -9.24
C TYR A 124 -0.33 -8.64 -8.34
N ARG A 125 -0.33 -9.81 -8.97
CA ARG A 125 0.22 -11.06 -8.46
C ARG A 125 1.46 -11.41 -9.28
N ALA A 126 2.51 -11.92 -8.64
CA ALA A 126 3.71 -12.39 -9.32
C ALA A 126 4.35 -13.57 -8.57
N GLU A 127 5.15 -14.35 -9.29
CA GLU A 127 6.05 -15.35 -8.70
C GLU A 127 7.38 -14.66 -8.32
N PHE A 128 7.86 -14.90 -7.10
CA PHE A 128 9.10 -14.32 -6.58
C PHE A 128 10.24 -15.34 -6.61
N THR A 129 11.07 -15.22 -7.65
CA THR A 129 12.18 -16.14 -7.96
C THR A 129 13.52 -15.42 -7.86
N GLY A 130 14.34 -15.77 -6.88
CA GLY A 130 15.59 -15.05 -6.58
C GLY A 130 15.30 -13.60 -6.19
N ASP A 131 15.82 -12.65 -6.97
CA ASP A 131 15.56 -11.20 -6.83
C ASP A 131 14.76 -10.65 -8.02
N ALA A 132 13.76 -11.41 -8.48
CA ALA A 132 12.90 -11.03 -9.61
C ALA A 132 11.44 -11.42 -9.41
N LEU A 133 10.58 -10.62 -10.03
CA LEU A 133 9.16 -10.89 -10.24
C LEU A 133 8.96 -11.51 -11.62
N GLU A 134 8.42 -12.71 -11.65
CA GLU A 134 8.07 -13.46 -12.85
C GLU A 134 6.55 -13.59 -12.94
N ASN A 135 6.04 -13.82 -14.16
CA ASN A 135 4.61 -14.07 -14.39
C ASN A 135 3.69 -13.00 -13.77
N VAL A 136 4.08 -11.73 -13.87
CA VAL A 136 3.34 -10.60 -13.29
C VAL A 136 1.97 -10.46 -13.97
N GLN A 137 0.90 -10.55 -13.18
CA GLN A 137 -0.49 -10.50 -13.64
C GLN A 137 -1.28 -9.47 -12.84
N GLN A 138 -2.00 -8.58 -13.51
CA GLN A 138 -2.94 -7.68 -12.84
C GLN A 138 -4.22 -8.43 -12.50
N ILE A 139 -4.56 -8.51 -11.21
CA ILE A 139 -5.74 -9.23 -10.70
C ILE A 139 -6.88 -8.31 -10.27
N TRP A 140 -6.60 -7.02 -10.11
CA TRP A 140 -7.61 -6.01 -9.78
C TRP A 140 -7.20 -4.62 -10.28
N ARG A 141 -8.20 -3.79 -10.58
CA ARG A 141 -8.04 -2.36 -10.85
C ARG A 141 -9.18 -1.56 -10.24
N GLN A 142 -8.87 -0.35 -9.82
CA GLN A 142 -9.85 0.69 -9.57
C GLN A 142 -10.50 1.08 -10.92
N ASP A 143 -11.82 1.19 -10.95
CA ASP A 143 -12.60 1.42 -12.15
C ASP A 143 -13.76 2.40 -11.87
N PRO A 144 -13.86 3.50 -12.66
CA PRO A 144 -12.94 3.90 -13.73
C PRO A 144 -11.60 4.44 -13.21
N PHE A 145 -10.60 4.55 -14.07
CA PHE A 145 -9.49 5.48 -13.84
C PHE A 145 -9.98 6.92 -14.01
N VAL A 146 -9.53 7.80 -13.13
CA VAL A 146 -9.97 9.20 -13.08
C VAL A 146 -8.77 10.15 -13.01
N SER A 147 -8.97 11.42 -13.34
CA SER A 147 -7.91 12.42 -13.21
C SER A 147 -7.59 12.71 -11.73
N GLY A 148 -6.56 13.51 -11.48
CA GLY A 148 -6.05 13.79 -10.13
C GLY A 148 -5.03 12.76 -9.63
N MET A 149 -4.46 13.04 -8.45
CA MET A 149 -3.30 12.31 -7.91
C MET A 149 -3.42 12.01 -6.40
N GLY A 150 -4.62 12.07 -5.82
CA GLY A 150 -4.86 11.84 -4.39
C GLY A 150 -5.91 10.79 -4.09
N HIS A 151 -5.85 10.19 -2.90
CA HIS A 151 -6.83 9.22 -2.36
C HIS A 151 -6.96 7.94 -3.18
N PHE A 152 -5.84 7.26 -3.41
CA PHE A 152 -5.85 5.96 -4.08
C PHE A 152 -6.24 4.81 -3.15
N GLY A 153 -5.99 4.93 -1.83
CA GLY A 153 -6.11 3.81 -0.89
C GLY A 153 -5.01 2.79 -1.12
N HIS A 154 -5.34 1.66 -1.75
CA HIS A 154 -4.50 0.56 -2.24
C HIS A 154 -3.70 -0.27 -1.23
N LYS A 155 -4.11 -0.32 0.03
CA LYS A 155 -3.61 -1.29 1.01
C LYS A 155 -4.24 -2.67 0.81
N LEU A 156 -3.51 -3.71 1.23
CA LEU A 156 -3.88 -5.11 1.07
C LEU A 156 -3.92 -5.81 2.43
N ALA A 157 -5.02 -6.51 2.72
CA ALA A 157 -5.07 -7.49 3.81
C ALA A 157 -5.42 -8.87 3.25
N PHE A 158 -4.52 -9.83 3.46
CA PHE A 158 -4.70 -11.21 3.03
C PHE A 158 -5.35 -12.01 4.17
N SER A 159 -6.47 -12.67 3.89
CA SER A 159 -7.03 -13.62 4.83
C SER A 159 -6.57 -15.04 4.53
N LYS A 160 -6.21 -15.74 5.60
CA LYS A 160 -5.92 -17.18 5.62
C LYS A 160 -7.02 -18.00 6.30
N ASP A 161 -8.07 -17.34 6.77
CA ASP A 161 -9.11 -17.98 7.58
C ASP A 161 -10.30 -18.42 6.71
N ALA A 162 -10.69 -19.69 6.88
CA ALA A 162 -11.89 -20.25 6.29
C ALA A 162 -13.17 -19.49 6.71
N ALA A 163 -13.17 -18.84 7.88
CA ALA A 163 -14.28 -18.00 8.34
C ALA A 163 -14.59 -16.82 7.40
N THR A 164 -13.61 -16.40 6.60
CA THR A 164 -13.72 -15.31 5.63
C THR A 164 -13.47 -15.77 4.19
N ASP A 165 -13.67 -17.06 3.90
CA ASP A 165 -13.11 -17.77 2.74
C ASP A 165 -11.56 -17.73 2.71
N ARG A 166 -10.94 -18.89 2.45
CA ARG A 166 -9.48 -18.97 2.31
C ARG A 166 -9.03 -18.21 1.06
N ASP A 167 -7.80 -17.68 1.11
CA ASP A 167 -7.10 -17.08 -0.03
C ASP A 167 -7.84 -15.85 -0.62
N VAL A 168 -8.44 -15.03 0.25
CA VAL A 168 -9.04 -13.76 -0.15
C VAL A 168 -8.15 -12.57 0.19
N ILE A 169 -8.23 -11.56 -0.65
CA ILE A 169 -7.56 -10.27 -0.50
C ILE A 169 -8.62 -9.19 -0.32
N PHE A 170 -8.50 -8.44 0.76
CA PHE A 170 -9.19 -7.17 0.95
C PHE A 170 -8.32 -6.04 0.43
N ILE A 171 -8.91 -5.14 -0.37
CA ILE A 171 -8.21 -4.04 -1.02
C ILE A 171 -8.91 -2.74 -0.63
N THR A 172 -8.15 -1.77 -0.12
CA THR A 172 -8.68 -0.41 0.09
C THR A 172 -8.71 0.36 -1.23
N SER A 173 -9.80 1.06 -1.51
CA SER A 173 -9.94 1.88 -2.72
C SER A 173 -10.49 3.25 -2.35
N GLY A 174 -9.62 4.28 -2.39
CA GLY A 174 -10.01 5.63 -1.99
C GLY A 174 -10.97 6.30 -2.98
N ASP A 175 -11.57 7.41 -2.55
CA ASP A 175 -12.60 8.17 -3.26
C ASP A 175 -12.07 9.06 -4.39
N ARG A 176 -10.73 9.07 -4.55
CA ARG A 176 -10.01 9.87 -5.54
C ARG A 176 -10.17 11.39 -5.41
N GLN A 177 -10.58 11.88 -4.24
CA GLN A 177 -10.97 13.28 -3.98
C GLN A 177 -12.23 13.72 -4.74
N TYR A 178 -13.04 12.78 -5.24
CA TYR A 178 -14.31 13.07 -5.93
C TYR A 178 -15.53 12.94 -5.03
N MET A 179 -15.36 12.42 -3.80
CA MET A 179 -16.41 12.29 -2.79
C MET A 179 -17.53 11.33 -3.21
N HIS A 180 -18.49 11.79 -4.02
CA HIS A 180 -19.70 11.08 -4.42
C HIS A 180 -19.51 9.68 -5.02
N PRO A 181 -18.41 9.35 -5.73
CA PRO A 181 -18.18 7.96 -6.14
C PRO A 181 -18.19 6.96 -4.97
N ALA A 182 -17.87 7.38 -3.74
CA ALA A 182 -17.96 6.54 -2.54
C ALA A 182 -19.38 5.99 -2.30
N GLN A 183 -20.42 6.71 -2.73
CA GLN A 183 -21.84 6.31 -2.63
C GLN A 183 -22.38 5.64 -3.91
N ASN A 184 -21.64 5.72 -5.02
CA ASN A 184 -21.99 5.04 -6.26
C ASN A 184 -21.47 3.60 -6.25
N TYR A 185 -22.38 2.62 -6.36
CA TYR A 185 -22.03 1.20 -6.40
C TYR A 185 -21.66 0.71 -7.81
N GLY A 186 -21.87 1.52 -8.85
CA GLY A 186 -21.43 1.23 -10.22
C GLY A 186 -19.92 1.35 -10.44
N THR A 187 -19.17 1.83 -9.43
CA THR A 187 -17.71 1.93 -9.43
C THR A 187 -17.16 1.24 -8.17
N ASN A 188 -15.85 0.99 -8.13
CA ASN A 188 -15.18 0.55 -6.90
C ASN A 188 -14.38 1.66 -6.19
N ILE A 189 -14.60 2.93 -6.57
CA ILE A 189 -13.99 4.11 -5.94
C ILE A 189 -14.67 4.39 -4.60
N GLY A 190 -13.89 4.67 -3.55
CA GLY A 190 -14.39 4.90 -2.19
C GLY A 190 -15.03 3.66 -1.57
N LYS A 191 -14.36 2.51 -1.71
CA LYS A 191 -14.83 1.18 -1.29
C LYS A 191 -13.71 0.41 -0.57
N ILE A 192 -14.11 -0.63 0.14
CA ILE A 192 -13.24 -1.80 0.38
C ILE A 192 -13.73 -2.91 -0.53
N VAL A 193 -12.81 -3.52 -1.26
CA VAL A 193 -13.04 -4.60 -2.21
C VAL A 193 -12.57 -5.92 -1.61
N ARG A 194 -13.23 -7.03 -1.97
CA ARG A 194 -12.84 -8.39 -1.64
C ARG A 194 -12.81 -9.28 -2.87
N ILE A 195 -11.66 -9.91 -3.13
CA ILE A 195 -11.41 -10.83 -4.24
C ILE A 195 -10.66 -12.08 -3.75
N PHE A 196 -10.63 -13.14 -4.54
CA PHE A 196 -9.67 -14.23 -4.36
C PHE A 196 -8.26 -13.81 -4.81
N ASP A 197 -7.27 -14.59 -4.40
CA ASP A 197 -5.85 -14.47 -4.75
C ASP A 197 -5.54 -14.55 -6.26
N ASP A 198 -6.52 -14.91 -7.08
CA ASP A 198 -6.43 -14.95 -8.55
C ASP A 198 -7.30 -13.90 -9.25
N GLY A 199 -7.92 -12.98 -8.50
CA GLY A 199 -8.77 -11.91 -9.03
C GLY A 199 -10.24 -12.26 -9.18
N ARG A 200 -10.63 -13.54 -9.03
CA ARG A 200 -12.05 -13.93 -9.07
C ARG A 200 -12.81 -13.37 -7.86
N THR A 201 -14.11 -13.17 -8.03
CA THR A 201 -14.97 -12.67 -6.95
C THR A 201 -15.56 -13.83 -6.14
N PRO A 202 -15.44 -13.84 -4.80
CA PRO A 202 -16.14 -14.79 -3.95
C PRO A 202 -17.66 -14.73 -4.14
N LYS A 203 -18.31 -15.89 -4.25
CA LYS A 203 -19.78 -15.98 -4.34
C LYS A 203 -20.49 -15.44 -3.09
N SER A 204 -19.77 -15.43 -1.97
CA SER A 204 -20.17 -14.88 -0.68
C SER A 204 -20.10 -13.35 -0.61
N ASN A 205 -19.60 -12.66 -1.64
CA ASN A 205 -19.61 -11.20 -1.65
C ASN A 205 -21.05 -10.66 -1.66
N PRO A 206 -21.32 -9.54 -0.96
CA PRO A 206 -22.69 -9.04 -0.80
C PRO A 206 -23.41 -8.70 -2.10
N TYR A 207 -22.65 -8.29 -3.12
CA TYR A 207 -23.20 -7.86 -4.42
C TYR A 207 -22.82 -8.83 -5.55
N PHE A 208 -22.55 -10.10 -5.26
CA PHE A 208 -22.02 -11.06 -6.23
C PHE A 208 -22.81 -11.15 -7.55
N SER A 209 -24.12 -10.95 -7.50
CA SER A 209 -25.02 -11.02 -8.68
C SER A 209 -24.98 -9.78 -9.58
N SER A 210 -24.27 -8.71 -9.17
CA SER A 210 -24.11 -7.49 -9.96
C SER A 210 -22.98 -7.63 -11.00
N PRO A 211 -22.93 -6.78 -12.05
CA PRO A 211 -21.77 -6.72 -12.93
C PRO A 211 -20.50 -6.25 -12.20
N LEU A 212 -19.34 -6.39 -12.85
CA LEU A 212 -18.13 -5.69 -12.41
C LEU A 212 -18.29 -4.17 -12.61
N PRO A 213 -17.67 -3.34 -11.76
CA PRO A 213 -16.87 -3.73 -10.59
C PRO A 213 -17.72 -4.01 -9.33
N THR A 214 -19.02 -3.74 -9.35
CA THR A 214 -19.94 -3.81 -8.19
C THR A 214 -19.85 -5.11 -7.40
N LYS A 215 -19.77 -6.26 -8.08
CA LYS A 215 -19.71 -7.56 -7.38
C LYS A 215 -18.49 -7.75 -6.47
N GLN A 216 -17.44 -6.98 -6.66
CA GLN A 216 -16.23 -7.03 -5.84
C GLN A 216 -16.34 -6.21 -4.54
N ILE A 217 -17.37 -5.37 -4.41
CA ILE A 217 -17.53 -4.48 -3.25
C ILE A 217 -17.82 -5.30 -1.99
N TRP A 218 -17.04 -5.06 -0.94
CA TRP A 218 -17.27 -5.58 0.41
C TRP A 218 -18.01 -4.55 1.28
N SER A 219 -17.56 -3.30 1.25
CA SER A 219 -18.21 -2.16 1.91
C SER A 219 -18.01 -0.87 1.13
N ALA A 220 -18.85 0.14 1.38
CA ALA A 220 -18.84 1.41 0.66
C ALA A 220 -18.79 2.63 1.59
N GLY A 221 -18.74 3.84 1.03
CA GLY A 221 -18.75 5.08 1.80
C GLY A 221 -17.42 5.39 2.47
N HIS A 222 -16.31 5.12 1.77
CA HIS A 222 -14.95 5.37 2.24
C HIS A 222 -14.33 6.55 1.49
N ARG A 223 -13.57 7.39 2.18
CA ARG A 223 -12.77 8.52 1.69
C ARG A 223 -11.37 8.09 1.26
N ASN A 224 -10.43 7.89 2.19
CA ASN A 224 -9.06 7.52 1.85
C ASN A 224 -8.48 6.50 2.85
N PRO A 225 -8.80 5.20 2.70
CA PRO A 225 -8.38 4.17 3.64
C PRO A 225 -6.92 3.79 3.42
N LEU A 226 -6.06 4.16 4.38
CA LEU A 226 -4.59 4.06 4.31
C LEU A 226 -3.99 2.97 5.21
N GLY A 227 -4.82 2.26 5.99
CA GLY A 227 -4.39 1.06 6.70
C GLY A 227 -5.53 0.06 6.78
N ILE A 228 -5.22 -1.23 6.66
CA ILE A 228 -6.19 -2.33 6.74
C ILE A 228 -5.51 -3.55 7.35
N ALA A 229 -6.20 -4.25 8.26
CA ALA A 229 -5.68 -5.45 8.91
C ALA A 229 -6.81 -6.36 9.38
N LEU A 230 -6.53 -7.66 9.43
CA LEU A 230 -7.38 -8.63 10.11
C LEU A 230 -6.85 -8.81 11.54
N ASP A 231 -7.73 -8.75 12.53
CA ASP A 231 -7.38 -9.10 13.90
C ASP A 231 -7.35 -10.64 14.11
N PRO A 232 -6.92 -11.14 15.29
CA PRO A 232 -6.85 -12.58 15.54
C PRO A 232 -8.19 -13.34 15.46
N THR A 233 -9.33 -12.64 15.50
CA THR A 233 -10.67 -13.21 15.33
C THR A 233 -11.13 -13.24 13.87
N GLY A 234 -10.33 -12.69 12.95
CA GLY A 234 -10.68 -12.51 11.54
C GLY A 234 -11.54 -11.28 11.28
N ALA A 235 -11.74 -10.40 12.27
CA ALA A 235 -12.42 -9.13 12.04
C ALA A 235 -11.52 -8.15 11.28
N LEU A 236 -12.08 -7.53 10.25
CA LEU A 236 -11.37 -6.59 9.38
C LEU A 236 -11.46 -5.18 9.94
N TRP A 237 -10.32 -4.55 10.17
CA TRP A 237 -10.20 -3.17 10.65
C TRP A 237 -9.56 -2.30 9.56
N SER A 238 -10.00 -1.05 9.45
CA SER A 238 -9.43 -0.06 8.54
C SER A 238 -9.22 1.26 9.26
N VAL A 239 -8.11 1.94 8.98
CA VAL A 239 -7.92 3.35 9.32
C VAL A 239 -7.98 4.19 8.06
N GLU A 240 -8.64 5.33 8.16
CA GLU A 240 -8.94 6.18 7.02
C GLU A 240 -8.72 7.65 7.35
N MET A 241 -8.16 8.36 6.37
CA MET A 241 -7.94 9.80 6.46
C MET A 241 -9.25 10.53 6.12
N GLY A 242 -9.79 11.28 7.08
CA GLY A 242 -10.96 12.11 6.94
C GLY A 242 -10.66 13.49 6.34
N PRO A 243 -11.66 14.37 6.20
CA PRO A 243 -11.42 15.80 6.02
C PRO A 243 -10.85 16.40 7.33
N ALA A 244 -10.90 17.71 7.55
CA ALA A 244 -10.28 18.30 8.74
C ALA A 244 -10.86 17.67 10.03
N ASP A 245 -9.98 17.16 10.89
CA ASP A 245 -10.30 16.50 12.18
C ASP A 245 -11.17 15.21 12.10
N GLY A 246 -11.32 14.62 10.91
CA GLY A 246 -12.26 13.52 10.67
C GLY A 246 -11.65 12.12 10.48
N ASP A 247 -10.40 11.87 10.93
CA ASP A 247 -9.76 10.56 10.75
C ASP A 247 -10.49 9.46 11.55
N GLU A 248 -10.64 8.28 10.94
CA GLU A 248 -11.48 7.20 11.48
C GLU A 248 -10.71 5.89 11.68
N LEU A 249 -11.11 5.14 12.71
CA LEU A 249 -10.86 3.69 12.86
C LEU A 249 -12.18 2.95 12.74
N ASN A 250 -12.28 2.08 11.73
CA ASN A 250 -13.51 1.41 11.37
C ASN A 250 -13.39 -0.12 11.49
N LEU A 251 -14.35 -0.74 12.18
CA LEU A 251 -14.59 -2.19 12.10
C LEU A 251 -15.40 -2.48 10.83
N ILE A 252 -14.74 -3.05 9.83
CA ILE A 252 -15.29 -3.29 8.49
C ILE A 252 -16.22 -4.50 8.47
N LYS A 253 -17.45 -4.29 8.00
CA LYS A 253 -18.49 -5.31 7.90
C LYS A 253 -19.06 -5.37 6.47
N PRO A 254 -19.45 -6.57 6.00
CA PRO A 254 -20.01 -6.73 4.66
C PRO A 254 -21.28 -5.89 4.46
N ALA A 255 -21.43 -5.33 3.25
CA ALA A 255 -22.56 -4.50 2.81
C ALA A 255 -22.84 -3.26 3.68
N ARG A 256 -21.93 -2.87 4.57
CA ARG A 256 -22.05 -1.60 5.30
C ARG A 256 -21.56 -0.44 4.45
N ASN A 257 -22.20 0.70 4.71
CA ASN A 257 -21.86 1.99 4.16
C ASN A 257 -21.33 2.86 5.31
N TYR A 258 -20.08 3.31 5.19
CA TYR A 258 -19.35 4.07 6.20
C TYR A 258 -19.60 5.58 6.08
N GLY A 259 -20.51 5.98 5.20
CA GLY A 259 -21.14 7.31 5.26
C GLY A 259 -20.52 8.34 4.33
N TRP A 260 -19.21 8.31 4.06
CA TRP A 260 -18.56 9.35 3.25
C TRP A 260 -19.19 9.48 1.84
N PRO A 261 -19.48 10.70 1.33
CA PRO A 261 -19.33 12.01 1.98
C PRO A 261 -20.61 12.52 2.67
N ILE A 262 -21.65 11.69 2.78
CA ILE A 262 -22.94 12.08 3.39
C ILE A 262 -22.78 12.28 4.90
N VAL A 263 -21.95 11.47 5.54
CA VAL A 263 -21.61 11.55 6.97
C VAL A 263 -20.09 11.63 7.10
N SER A 264 -19.64 12.52 7.98
CA SER A 264 -18.25 12.73 8.39
C SER A 264 -18.26 13.41 9.75
N GLU A 265 -17.44 12.96 10.68
CA GLU A 265 -17.21 13.67 11.95
C GLU A 265 -16.21 14.84 11.81
N GLY A 266 -15.55 14.95 10.64
CA GLY A 266 -14.68 16.08 10.30
C GLY A 266 -15.36 17.15 9.43
N GLU A 267 -14.75 18.33 9.38
CA GLU A 267 -15.21 19.48 8.58
C GLU A 267 -14.60 19.47 7.18
N HIS A 268 -15.44 19.61 6.15
CA HIS A 268 -14.97 19.68 4.78
C HIS A 268 -14.31 21.03 4.47
N TYR A 269 -13.21 21.01 3.70
CA TYR A 269 -12.42 22.18 3.32
C TYR A 269 -12.84 22.79 1.98
#